data_AF-A0A453INX6-F1
#
_entry.id   AF-A0A453INX6-F1
#
_cell.length_a   1.000
_cell.length_b   1.000
_cell.length_c   1.000
_cell.angle_alpha   90.00
_cell.angle_beta   90.00
_cell.angle_gamma   90.00
#
_symmetry.space_group_name_H-M   'P 1'
#
loop_
_entity.id
_entity.type
_entity.pdbx_description
1 polymer ?
#
loop_
_entity_poly.entity_id
_entity_poly.type
_entity_poly.pdbx_seq_one_letter_code
_entity_poly.pdbx_strand_id
1 'polypeptide(L)'
;MIDVCANSGWLSSALTCMHLLQMIIQGLWFERDSSLLMLPSMNDNLLDHLKGRGVSTVLSLLDRSREELHKLLQPFSAAELYQDLQHFPRLDVKVKLQNEDKEQSKPQMLNIRMQIKNTRRSPRVFSSKFPKAKQEAWWLVLGNITSSELYGLKRISFADRVLNTRMELPPMLNMQEAKLIVVSDCYLGFDQEVSLGHLAKV
;
A
#
# COMPACT_ATOMS: atom_id res chain seq x y z
N MET A 1 -9.68 -17.10 3.13
CA MET A 1 -10.53 -16.20 2.32
C MET A 1 -9.74 -15.52 1.21
N ILE A 2 -8.73 -14.68 1.51
CA ILE A 2 -7.92 -13.99 0.48
C ILE A 2 -7.39 -14.97 -0.58
N ASP A 3 -6.72 -16.05 -0.16
CA ASP A 3 -6.16 -17.03 -1.10
C ASP A 3 -7.24 -17.77 -1.92
N VAL A 4 -8.42 -17.98 -1.33
CA VAL A 4 -9.56 -18.60 -2.02
C VAL A 4 -10.07 -17.68 -3.12
N CYS A 5 -10.30 -16.40 -2.81
CA CYS A 5 -10.71 -15.40 -3.79
C CYS A 5 -9.65 -15.24 -4.90
N ALA A 6 -8.36 -15.26 -4.53
CA ALA A 6 -7.28 -15.15 -5.50
C ALA A 6 -7.21 -16.36 -6.44
N ASN A 7 -7.35 -17.58 -5.92
CA ASN A 7 -7.39 -18.80 -6.74
C ASN A 7 -8.60 -18.82 -7.69
N SER A 8 -9.69 -18.16 -7.34
CA SER A 8 -10.87 -18.00 -8.19
C SER A 8 -10.82 -16.77 -9.11
N GLY A 9 -9.75 -15.97 -9.07
CA GLY A 9 -9.62 -14.76 -9.89
C GLY A 9 -10.52 -13.60 -9.47
N TRP A 10 -11.08 -13.60 -8.26
CA TRP A 10 -12.03 -12.59 -7.79
C TRP A 10 -11.34 -11.40 -7.14
N LEU A 11 -11.04 -10.36 -7.94
CA LEU A 11 -10.28 -9.20 -7.48
C LEU A 11 -10.98 -8.44 -6.35
N SER A 12 -12.23 -8.00 -6.58
CA SER A 12 -12.97 -7.18 -5.61
C SER A 12 -13.15 -7.89 -4.26
N SER A 13 -13.45 -9.20 -4.29
CA SER A 13 -13.57 -10.01 -3.08
C SER A 13 -12.25 -10.17 -2.35
N ALA A 14 -11.14 -10.37 -3.08
CA ALA A 14 -9.81 -10.46 -2.48
C ALA A 14 -9.40 -9.14 -1.81
N LEU A 15 -9.58 -8.00 -2.49
CA LEU A 15 -9.30 -6.67 -1.94
C LEU A 15 -10.15 -6.37 -0.69
N THR A 16 -11.45 -6.68 -0.75
CA THR A 16 -12.35 -6.52 0.41
C THR A 16 -11.87 -7.33 1.63
N CYS A 17 -11.38 -8.56 1.40
CA CYS A 17 -10.82 -9.36 2.47
C CYS A 17 -9.50 -8.77 3.03
N MET A 18 -8.68 -8.13 2.19
CA MET A 18 -7.47 -7.43 2.62
C MET A 18 -7.82 -6.20 3.47
N HIS A 19 -8.79 -5.39 3.03
CA HIS A 19 -9.29 -4.24 3.79
C HIS A 19 -9.90 -4.67 5.13
N LEU A 20 -10.64 -5.79 5.17
CA LEU A 20 -11.12 -6.35 6.43
C LEU A 20 -9.99 -6.67 7.41
N LEU A 21 -8.87 -7.21 6.92
CA LEU A 21 -7.72 -7.46 7.79
C LEU A 21 -7.12 -6.14 8.33
N GLN A 22 -6.98 -5.12 7.48
CA GLN A 22 -6.52 -3.79 7.90
C GLN A 22 -7.46 -3.19 8.97
N MET A 23 -8.78 -3.31 8.78
CA MET A 23 -9.79 -2.86 9.72
C MET A 23 -9.64 -3.53 11.10
N ILE A 24 -9.44 -4.86 11.11
CA ILE A 24 -9.24 -5.63 12.35
C ILE A 24 -7.95 -5.19 13.07
N ILE A 25 -6.87 -4.96 12.34
CA ILE A 25 -5.58 -4.60 12.93
C ILE A 25 -5.59 -3.16 13.47
N GLN A 26 -6.26 -2.24 12.78
CA GLN A 26 -6.30 -0.83 13.21
C GLN A 26 -7.49 -0.49 14.09
N GLY A 27 -8.47 -1.40 14.19
CA GLY A 27 -9.75 -1.17 14.84
C GLY A 27 -10.45 0.08 14.29
N LEU A 28 -10.50 0.19 12.97
CA LEU A 28 -11.07 1.29 12.20
C LEU A 28 -11.82 0.71 11.00
N TRP A 29 -12.88 1.38 10.57
CA TRP A 29 -13.69 0.95 9.43
C TRP A 29 -13.20 1.60 8.13
N PHE A 30 -12.96 0.78 7.11
CA PHE A 30 -12.60 1.21 5.75
C PHE A 30 -13.68 2.13 5.19
N GLU A 31 -13.28 3.19 4.49
CA GLU A 31 -14.11 4.28 3.92
C GLU A 31 -14.96 5.10 4.90
N ARG A 32 -15.28 4.58 6.09
CA ARG A 32 -16.08 5.29 7.09
C ARG A 32 -15.24 6.10 8.06
N ASP A 33 -14.18 5.49 8.61
CA ASP A 33 -13.30 6.13 9.57
C ASP A 33 -12.08 6.73 8.86
N SER A 34 -11.56 7.85 9.36
CA SER A 34 -10.36 8.45 8.80
C SER A 34 -9.13 7.59 9.12
N SER A 35 -8.31 7.30 8.10
CA SER A 35 -7.02 6.62 8.30
C SER A 35 -6.07 7.40 9.22
N LEU A 36 -6.28 8.72 9.38
CA LEU A 36 -5.56 9.55 10.35
C LEU A 36 -5.77 9.11 11.80
N LEU A 37 -6.86 8.41 12.11
CA LEU A 37 -7.13 7.85 13.44
C LEU A 37 -6.25 6.64 13.79
N MET A 38 -5.39 6.19 12.87
CA MET A 38 -4.30 5.26 13.20
C MET A 38 -3.19 5.93 14.03
N LEU A 39 -3.12 7.27 14.05
CA LEU A 39 -2.15 8.06 14.78
C LEU A 39 -2.68 8.29 16.22
N PRO A 40 -2.03 7.80 17.28
CA PRO A 40 -2.47 7.99 18.66
C PRO A 40 -2.61 9.46 19.09
N SER A 41 -1.79 10.36 18.54
CA SER A 41 -1.87 11.80 18.79
C SER A 41 -3.08 12.49 18.14
N MET A 42 -3.83 11.79 17.28
CA MET A 42 -4.97 12.37 16.58
C MET A 42 -6.14 12.60 17.53
N ASN A 43 -6.65 13.83 17.56
CA ASN A 43 -7.87 14.22 18.26
C ASN A 43 -8.86 14.85 17.28
N ASP A 44 -10.12 15.00 17.68
CA ASP A 44 -11.20 15.47 16.80
C ASP A 44 -10.93 16.87 16.23
N ASN A 45 -10.39 17.79 17.03
CA ASN A 45 -10.05 19.15 16.59
C ASN A 45 -8.99 19.15 15.48
N LEU A 46 -7.92 18.37 15.67
CA LEU A 46 -6.84 18.24 14.70
C LEU A 46 -7.32 17.53 13.44
N LEU A 47 -8.15 16.50 13.59
CA LEU A 47 -8.72 15.75 12.49
C LEU A 47 -9.59 16.64 11.61
N ASP A 48 -10.47 17.44 12.20
CA ASP A 48 -11.35 18.35 11.46
C ASP A 48 -10.56 19.47 10.79
N HIS A 49 -9.51 19.98 11.45
CA HIS A 49 -8.58 20.94 10.86
C HIS A 49 -7.87 20.37 9.62
N LEU A 50 -7.36 19.14 9.70
CA LEU A 50 -6.70 18.46 8.58
C LEU A 50 -7.67 18.16 7.43
N LYS A 51 -8.89 17.70 7.74
CA LYS A 51 -9.96 17.50 6.75
C LYS A 51 -10.33 18.80 6.04
N GLY A 52 -10.46 19.91 6.77
CA GLY A 52 -10.71 21.24 6.19
C GLY A 52 -9.61 21.72 5.25
N ARG A 53 -8.40 21.15 5.36
CA ARG A 53 -7.26 21.40 4.47
C ARG A 53 -7.09 20.35 3.37
N GLY A 54 -8.06 19.44 3.22
CA GLY A 54 -8.05 18.37 2.21
C GLY A 54 -7.10 17.21 2.53
N VAL A 55 -6.67 17.05 3.78
CA VAL A 55 -5.83 15.92 4.21
C VAL A 55 -6.71 14.86 4.87
N SER A 56 -6.80 13.70 4.22
CA SER A 56 -7.61 12.56 4.66
C SER A 56 -6.79 11.29 4.92
N THR A 57 -5.52 11.24 4.51
CA THR A 57 -4.67 10.04 4.63
C THR A 57 -3.33 10.30 5.30
N VAL A 58 -2.82 9.28 5.99
CA VAL A 58 -1.47 9.32 6.58
C VAL A 58 -0.40 9.49 5.50
N LEU A 59 -0.56 8.86 4.33
CA LEU A 59 0.36 9.04 3.20
C LEU A 59 0.46 10.52 2.79
N SER A 60 -0.67 11.24 2.73
CA SER A 60 -0.67 12.67 2.38
C SER A 60 0.07 13.58 3.39
N LEU A 61 0.25 13.11 4.64
CA LEU A 61 1.10 13.78 5.63
C LEU A 61 2.57 13.38 5.44
N LEU A 62 2.85 12.13 5.10
CA LEU A 62 4.21 11.62 4.89
C LEU A 62 4.88 12.19 3.64
N ASP A 63 4.12 12.50 2.60
CA ASP A 63 4.64 13.03 1.33
C ASP A 63 5.02 14.51 1.40
N ARG A 64 4.66 15.21 2.48
CA ARG A 64 4.95 16.63 2.69
C ARG A 64 6.30 16.85 3.34
N SER A 65 6.91 18.01 3.07
CA SER A 65 8.09 18.47 3.79
C SER A 65 7.73 18.80 5.25
N ARG A 66 8.73 18.86 6.13
CA ARG A 66 8.51 19.21 7.54
C ARG A 66 7.97 20.63 7.68
N GLU A 67 8.40 21.54 6.81
CA GLU A 67 8.00 22.94 6.79
C GLU A 67 6.54 23.09 6.33
N GLU A 68 6.15 22.35 5.28
CA GLU A 68 4.76 22.30 4.81
C GLU A 68 3.83 21.71 5.86
N LEU A 69 4.26 20.62 6.49
CA LEU A 69 3.50 19.97 7.55
C LEU A 69 3.37 20.89 8.77
N HIS A 70 4.43 21.60 9.16
CA HIS A 70 4.35 22.58 10.24
C HIS A 70 3.35 23.70 9.92
N LYS A 71 3.39 24.28 8.72
CA LYS A 71 2.43 25.31 8.28
C LYS A 71 0.99 24.79 8.26
N LEU A 72 0.80 23.55 7.82
CA LEU A 72 -0.51 22.89 7.78
C LEU A 72 -1.08 22.71 9.19
N LEU A 73 -0.24 22.34 10.15
CA LEU A 73 -0.66 22.00 11.51
C LEU A 73 -0.90 23.21 12.42
N GLN A 74 -0.36 24.40 12.09
CA GLN A 74 -0.63 25.61 12.88
C GLN A 74 -2.16 25.86 13.02
N PRO A 75 -2.66 26.15 14.23
CA PRO A 75 -1.92 26.50 15.46
C PRO A 75 -1.58 25.33 16.41
N PHE A 76 -1.80 24.08 16.02
CA PHE A 76 -1.64 22.91 16.89
C PHE A 76 -0.15 22.53 17.11
N SER A 77 0.15 22.01 18.30
CA SER A 77 1.44 21.36 18.55
C SER A 77 1.54 20.06 17.76
N ALA A 78 2.69 19.85 17.12
CA ALA A 78 2.90 18.76 16.17
C ALA A 78 3.91 17.70 16.64
N ALA A 79 4.47 17.83 17.85
CA ALA A 79 5.59 17.00 18.30
C ALA A 79 5.26 15.51 18.32
N GLU A 80 4.12 15.14 18.92
CA GLU A 80 3.64 13.75 19.01
C GLU A 80 3.26 13.21 17.62
N LEU A 81 2.62 14.03 16.79
CA LEU A 81 2.28 13.65 15.42
C LEU A 81 3.53 13.31 14.59
N TYR A 82 4.61 14.09 14.71
CA TYR A 82 5.87 13.77 14.05
C TYR A 82 6.47 12.44 14.54
N GLN A 83 6.31 12.13 15.83
CA GLN A 83 6.75 10.86 16.38
C GLN A 83 5.90 9.70 15.85
N ASP A 84 4.57 9.84 15.80
CA ASP A 84 3.70 8.80 15.26
C ASP A 84 3.99 8.52 13.79
N LEU A 85 4.15 9.57 12.98
CA LEU A 85 4.44 9.47 11.54
C LEU A 85 5.73 8.71 11.24
N GLN A 86 6.71 8.71 12.15
CA GLN A 86 7.98 8.01 11.94
C GLN A 86 7.82 6.48 11.84
N HIS A 87 6.75 5.94 12.43
CA HIS A 87 6.46 4.51 12.45
C HIS A 87 5.87 4.01 11.13
N PHE A 88 5.23 4.87 10.36
CA PHE A 88 4.56 4.50 9.11
C PHE A 88 5.55 4.38 7.93
N PRO A 89 5.35 3.40 7.03
CA PRO A 89 6.27 3.15 5.93
C PRO A 89 6.09 4.15 4.79
N ARG A 90 7.20 4.70 4.29
CA ARG A 90 7.26 5.45 3.02
C ARG A 90 7.74 4.50 1.93
N LEU A 91 6.79 3.94 1.19
CA LEU A 91 7.06 2.88 0.22
C LEU A 91 7.20 3.44 -1.20
N ASP A 92 8.36 3.22 -1.81
CA ASP A 92 8.61 3.40 -3.25
C ASP A 92 8.36 2.07 -3.96
N VAL A 93 7.59 2.10 -5.06
CA VAL A 93 7.36 0.92 -5.90
C VAL A 93 7.78 1.25 -7.33
N LYS A 94 8.65 0.41 -7.90
CA LYS A 94 9.12 0.51 -9.28
C LYS A 94 8.90 -0.81 -10.00
N VAL A 95 8.31 -0.74 -11.18
CA VAL A 95 8.02 -1.90 -12.02
C VAL A 95 8.81 -1.82 -13.32
N LYS A 96 9.25 -2.98 -13.82
CA LYS A 96 9.90 -3.12 -15.13
C LYS A 96 9.51 -4.45 -15.74
N LEU A 97 9.26 -4.47 -17.05
CA LEU A 97 9.17 -5.74 -17.78
C LEU A 97 10.55 -6.34 -17.94
N GLN A 98 10.64 -7.65 -17.74
CA GLN A 98 11.81 -8.41 -18.18
C GLN A 98 11.67 -8.63 -19.69
N ASN A 99 12.54 -8.00 -20.47
CA ASN A 99 12.70 -8.33 -21.87
C ASN A 99 13.57 -9.58 -21.92
N GLU A 100 12.99 -10.74 -22.24
CA GLU A 100 13.78 -11.91 -22.62
C GLU A 100 13.89 -11.94 -24.15
N ASP A 101 15.06 -12.38 -24.63
CA ASP A 101 15.31 -12.71 -26.04
C ASP A 101 14.18 -13.60 -26.57
N LYS A 102 13.88 -13.49 -27.87
CA LYS A 102 12.73 -14.10 -28.57
C LYS A 102 12.71 -15.64 -28.59
N GLU A 103 12.96 -16.31 -27.47
CA GLU A 103 12.62 -17.72 -27.28
C GLU A 103 11.15 -17.79 -26.85
N GLN A 104 10.32 -18.27 -27.78
CA GLN A 104 8.85 -18.32 -27.74
C GLN A 104 8.20 -19.10 -26.58
N SER A 105 8.95 -19.56 -25.58
CA SER A 105 8.46 -20.54 -24.59
C SER A 105 8.37 -20.02 -23.15
N LYS A 106 8.95 -18.86 -22.82
CA LYS A 106 8.95 -18.36 -21.44
C LYS A 106 7.87 -17.30 -21.19
N PRO A 107 7.13 -17.40 -20.07
CA PRO A 107 6.12 -16.42 -19.71
C PRO A 107 6.79 -15.09 -19.34
N GLN A 108 6.16 -13.98 -19.73
CA GLN A 108 6.70 -12.65 -19.49
C GLN A 108 6.72 -12.35 -17.97
N MET A 109 7.84 -11.85 -17.47
CA MET A 109 8.02 -11.52 -16.05
C MET A 109 7.89 -10.02 -15.80
N LEU A 110 7.14 -9.65 -14.76
CA LEU A 110 7.12 -8.32 -14.19
C LEU A 110 8.10 -8.26 -13.00
N ASN A 111 9.19 -7.52 -13.16
CA ASN A 111 10.12 -7.23 -12.09
C ASN A 111 9.61 -6.05 -11.25
N ILE A 112 9.53 -6.26 -9.94
CA ILE A 112 8.99 -5.32 -8.97
C ILE A 112 10.09 -5.04 -7.95
N ARG A 113 10.55 -3.80 -7.90
CA ARG A 113 11.47 -3.29 -6.89
C ARG A 113 10.71 -2.40 -5.92
N MET A 114 10.75 -2.76 -4.65
CA MET A 114 10.12 -1.99 -3.58
C MET A 114 11.18 -1.48 -2.62
N GLN A 115 11.02 -0.26 -2.12
CA GLN A 115 11.97 0.35 -1.19
C GLN A 115 11.27 1.14 -0.09
N ILE A 116 11.60 0.84 1.16
CA ILE A 116 11.23 1.65 2.33
C ILE A 116 12.21 2.81 2.45
N LYS A 117 11.73 4.06 2.34
CA LYS A 117 12.55 5.28 2.40
C LYS A 117 12.88 5.72 3.83
N ASN A 118 12.21 5.21 4.86
CA ASN A 118 12.49 5.56 6.25
C ASN A 118 13.92 5.13 6.66
N THR A 119 14.66 6.00 7.35
CA THR A 119 16.05 5.71 7.75
C THR A 119 16.15 4.80 8.98
N ARG A 120 15.28 4.98 9.96
CA ARG A 120 15.27 4.23 11.23
C ARG A 120 13.83 3.85 11.57
N ARG A 121 13.40 2.65 11.16
CA ARG A 121 12.02 2.18 11.38
C ARG A 121 12.01 0.71 11.74
N SER A 122 11.17 0.35 12.70
CA SER A 122 10.87 -1.04 13.01
C SER A 122 9.86 -1.59 11.97
N PRO A 123 9.99 -2.85 11.52
CA PRO A 123 8.97 -3.51 10.70
C PRO A 123 7.74 -3.96 11.51
N ARG A 124 7.74 -3.74 12.84
CA ARG A 124 6.61 -4.02 13.71
C ARG A 124 5.46 -3.07 13.39
N VAL A 125 4.28 -3.65 13.21
CA VAL A 125 3.04 -2.89 12.97
C VAL A 125 2.79 -1.91 14.11
N PHE A 126 2.55 -0.65 13.75
CA PHE A 126 2.12 0.39 14.66
C PHE A 126 0.60 0.35 14.79
N SER A 127 0.11 -0.23 15.88
CA SER A 127 -1.31 -0.26 16.24
C SER A 127 -1.42 -0.32 17.76
N SER A 128 -2.28 0.51 18.33
CA SER A 128 -2.60 0.50 19.76
C SER A 128 -3.76 -0.45 20.10
N LYS A 129 -4.56 -0.85 19.11
CA LYS A 129 -5.79 -1.64 19.30
C LYS A 129 -5.59 -3.13 19.06
N PHE A 130 -4.53 -3.53 18.37
CA PHE A 130 -4.25 -4.93 18.09
C PHE A 130 -3.35 -5.55 19.19
N PRO A 131 -3.82 -6.55 19.93
CA PRO A 131 -3.13 -7.03 21.14
C PRO A 131 -1.90 -7.90 20.84
N LYS A 132 -1.72 -8.36 19.61
CA LYS A 132 -0.64 -9.29 19.24
C LYS A 132 0.47 -8.58 18.48
N ALA A 133 1.71 -8.95 18.76
CA ALA A 133 2.84 -8.50 17.96
C ALA A 133 2.67 -8.98 16.51
N LYS A 134 2.83 -8.05 15.56
CA LYS A 134 2.73 -8.33 14.13
C LYS A 134 3.85 -7.63 13.39
N GLN A 135 4.42 -8.33 12.41
CA GLN A 135 5.31 -7.74 11.42
C GLN A 135 4.51 -7.37 10.18
N GLU A 136 4.92 -6.28 9.55
CA GLU A 136 4.30 -5.80 8.32
C GLU A 136 4.55 -6.75 7.15
N ALA A 137 3.51 -6.96 6.37
CA ALA A 137 3.60 -7.59 5.07
C ALA A 137 2.72 -6.83 4.07
N TRP A 138 2.93 -7.13 2.80
CA TRP A 138 2.21 -6.50 1.70
C TRP A 138 1.76 -7.57 0.72
N TRP A 139 0.61 -7.32 0.09
CA TRP A 139 0.18 -8.08 -1.07
C TRP A 139 0.50 -7.31 -2.33
N LEU A 140 1.06 -8.02 -3.30
CA LEU A 140 1.19 -7.60 -4.68
C LEU A 140 0.09 -8.30 -5.45
N VAL A 141 -0.88 -7.51 -5.90
CA VAL A 141 -2.07 -7.99 -6.61
C VAL A 141 -1.98 -7.51 -8.05
N LEU A 142 -1.82 -8.45 -8.97
CA LEU A 142 -1.89 -8.18 -10.40
C LEU A 142 -3.34 -8.42 -10.83
N GLY A 143 -3.99 -7.43 -11.43
CA GLY A 143 -5.39 -7.55 -11.82
C GLY A 143 -5.88 -6.44 -12.74
N ASN A 144 -7.12 -6.57 -13.18
CA ASN A 144 -7.87 -5.57 -13.95
C ASN A 144 -9.05 -5.09 -13.11
N ILE A 145 -9.06 -3.79 -12.79
CA ILE A 145 -10.08 -3.19 -11.92
C ILE A 145 -11.44 -3.13 -12.65
N THR A 146 -11.44 -2.90 -13.96
CA THR A 146 -12.65 -2.78 -14.76
C THR A 146 -13.39 -4.11 -14.88
N SER A 147 -12.68 -5.20 -15.17
CA SER A 147 -13.27 -6.54 -15.22
C SER A 147 -13.41 -7.21 -13.85
N SER A 148 -12.80 -6.63 -12.82
CA SER A 148 -12.67 -7.22 -11.48
C SER A 148 -12.01 -8.61 -11.49
N GLU A 149 -11.04 -8.81 -12.38
CA GLU A 149 -10.28 -10.06 -12.53
C GLU A 149 -8.91 -9.96 -11.86
N LEU A 150 -8.57 -10.99 -11.07
CA LEU A 150 -7.27 -11.13 -10.42
C LEU A 150 -6.41 -12.12 -11.21
N TYR A 151 -5.27 -11.65 -11.69
CA TYR A 151 -4.32 -12.43 -12.49
C TYR A 151 -3.23 -13.10 -11.64
N GLY A 152 -2.84 -12.47 -10.53
CA GLY A 152 -1.83 -13.02 -9.64
C GLY A 152 -1.82 -12.36 -8.29
N LEU A 153 -1.50 -13.13 -7.25
CA LEU A 153 -1.34 -12.65 -5.90
C LEU A 153 0.00 -13.12 -5.34
N LYS A 154 0.76 -12.20 -4.73
CA LYS A 154 1.98 -12.55 -4.02
C LYS A 154 2.07 -11.78 -2.71
N ARG A 155 2.27 -12.49 -1.60
CA ARG A 155 2.53 -11.86 -0.30
C ARG A 155 4.04 -11.70 -0.10
N ILE A 156 4.46 -10.52 0.36
CA ILE A 156 5.87 -10.20 0.61
C ILE A 156 6.06 -9.54 1.97
N SER A 157 7.25 -9.70 2.53
CA SER A 157 7.74 -8.98 3.72
C SER A 157 9.15 -8.49 3.44
N PHE A 158 9.53 -7.37 4.06
CA PHE A 158 10.86 -6.80 3.92
C PHE A 158 11.82 -7.43 4.93
N ALA A 159 12.85 -8.12 4.45
CA ALA A 159 13.99 -8.52 5.28
C ALA A 159 14.98 -7.36 5.49
N ASP A 160 15.11 -6.49 4.49
CA ASP A 160 15.87 -5.24 4.50
C ASP A 160 15.05 -4.14 3.80
N ARG A 161 15.54 -2.90 3.73
CA ARG A 161 14.85 -1.73 3.16
C ARG A 161 14.51 -1.86 1.68
N VAL A 162 15.21 -2.71 0.93
CA VAL A 162 14.96 -2.94 -0.50
C VAL A 162 14.58 -4.39 -0.71
N LEU A 163 13.49 -4.61 -1.45
CA LEU A 163 13.05 -5.91 -1.90
C LEU A 163 12.94 -5.91 -3.42
N ASN A 164 13.56 -6.90 -4.06
CA ASN A 164 13.34 -7.20 -5.47
C ASN A 164 12.55 -8.50 -5.56
N THR A 165 11.48 -8.50 -6.35
CA THR A 165 10.68 -9.68 -6.59
C THR A 165 10.13 -9.67 -8.00
N ARG A 166 9.58 -10.79 -8.44
CA ARG A 166 8.96 -10.93 -9.76
C ARG A 166 7.60 -11.61 -9.67
N MET A 167 6.73 -11.27 -10.62
CA MET A 167 5.44 -11.91 -10.85
C MET A 167 5.34 -12.32 -12.32
N GLU A 168 4.70 -13.45 -12.57
CA GLU A 168 4.40 -13.92 -13.91
C GLU A 168 3.20 -13.16 -14.48
N LEU A 169 3.31 -12.74 -15.74
CA LEU A 169 2.22 -12.12 -16.47
C LEU A 169 1.49 -13.18 -17.32
N PRO A 170 0.14 -13.21 -17.31
CA PRO A 170 -0.61 -14.07 -18.20
C PRO A 170 -0.27 -13.80 -19.69
N PRO A 171 -0.23 -14.83 -20.56
CA PRO A 171 0.17 -14.67 -21.97
C PRO A 171 -0.66 -13.68 -22.79
N MET A 172 -1.94 -13.48 -22.44
CA MET A 172 -2.86 -12.59 -23.15
C MET A 172 -3.23 -11.35 -22.33
N LEU A 173 -2.38 -10.95 -21.39
CA LEU A 173 -2.64 -9.82 -20.52
C LEU A 173 -2.72 -8.51 -21.33
N ASN A 174 -3.86 -7.82 -21.24
CA ASN A 174 -3.97 -6.46 -21.73
C ASN A 174 -3.27 -5.49 -20.76
N MET A 175 -2.02 -5.13 -21.08
CA MET A 175 -1.19 -4.25 -20.25
C MET A 175 -1.78 -2.84 -20.06
N GLN A 176 -2.64 -2.36 -20.96
CA GLN A 176 -3.27 -1.03 -20.80
C GLN A 176 -4.31 -1.01 -19.69
N GLU A 177 -4.97 -2.14 -19.43
CA GLU A 177 -6.00 -2.27 -18.40
C GLU A 177 -5.49 -2.90 -17.10
N ALA A 178 -4.36 -3.61 -17.18
CA ALA A 178 -3.74 -4.26 -16.05
C ALA A 178 -3.05 -3.25 -15.10
N LYS A 179 -3.21 -3.52 -13.80
CA LYS A 179 -2.56 -2.78 -12.72
C LYS A 179 -1.87 -3.73 -11.76
N LEU A 180 -0.76 -3.26 -11.20
CA LEU A 180 -0.20 -3.81 -9.97
C LEU A 180 -0.74 -2.99 -8.80
N ILE A 181 -1.51 -3.62 -7.92
CA ILE A 181 -2.02 -3.03 -6.69
C ILE A 181 -1.16 -3.56 -5.53
N VAL A 182 -0.54 -2.65 -4.80
CA VAL A 182 0.26 -2.95 -3.61
C VAL A 182 -0.59 -2.62 -2.40
N VAL A 183 -0.97 -3.64 -1.64
CA VAL A 183 -1.92 -3.53 -0.53
C VAL A 183 -1.21 -3.82 0.78
N SER A 184 -1.36 -2.93 1.77
CA SER A 184 -0.82 -3.19 3.11
C SER A 184 -1.61 -4.29 3.80
N ASP A 185 -0.97 -5.16 4.57
CA ASP A 185 -1.72 -6.12 5.39
C ASP A 185 -2.17 -5.59 6.75
N CYS A 186 -1.92 -4.31 7.04
CA CYS A 186 -2.11 -3.75 8.38
C CYS A 186 -2.47 -2.27 8.45
N TYR A 187 -2.26 -1.45 7.41
CA TYR A 187 -2.57 -0.02 7.45
C TYR A 187 -3.62 0.36 6.41
N LEU A 188 -4.61 1.13 6.84
CA LEU A 188 -5.65 1.68 5.98
C LEU A 188 -5.11 2.88 5.19
N GLY A 189 -5.44 2.95 3.90
CA GLY A 189 -5.04 4.08 3.04
C GLY A 189 -3.57 4.07 2.63
N PHE A 190 -2.90 2.92 2.73
CA PHE A 190 -1.52 2.70 2.25
C PHE A 190 -1.45 1.98 0.90
N ASP A 191 -2.60 1.65 0.33
CA ASP A 191 -2.69 0.93 -0.93
C ASP A 191 -2.21 1.82 -2.09
N GLN A 192 -1.39 1.27 -2.97
CA GLN A 192 -0.85 1.98 -4.14
C GLN A 192 -1.21 1.23 -5.42
N GLU A 193 -1.61 1.95 -6.46
CA GLU A 193 -1.86 1.38 -7.78
C GLU A 193 -0.81 1.83 -8.79
N VAL A 194 -0.23 0.88 -9.52
CA VAL A 194 0.73 1.14 -10.59
C VAL A 194 0.15 0.62 -11.90
N SER A 195 -0.21 1.53 -12.80
CA SER A 195 -0.73 1.19 -14.14
C SER A 195 0.38 0.62 -15.01
N LEU A 196 0.13 -0.52 -15.66
CA LEU A 196 1.16 -1.18 -16.48
C LEU A 196 1.19 -0.70 -17.94
N GLY A 197 0.22 0.10 -18.37
CA GLY A 197 0.07 0.52 -19.77
C GLY A 197 1.25 1.30 -20.35
N HIS A 198 2.03 1.98 -19.50
CA HIS A 198 3.25 2.68 -19.91
C HIS A 198 4.41 1.73 -20.25
N LEU A 199 4.40 0.50 -19.73
CA LEU A 199 5.42 -0.51 -20.00
C LEU A 199 5.25 -1.18 -21.36
N ALA A 200 4.08 -1.09 -21.97
CA ALA A 200 3.78 -1.65 -23.29
C ALA A 200 4.34 -0.81 -24.46
N LYS A 201 4.89 0.37 -24.19
CA LYS A 201 5.40 1.33 -25.20
C LYS A 201 6.91 1.25 -25.44
N VAL A 202 7.58 0.16 -25.02
CA VAL A 202 9.02 -0.05 -25.20
C VAL A 202 9.27 -1.21 -26.16
#